data_AF-A0A5K7SCQ3-F1
#
_entry.id   AF-A0A5K7SCQ3-F1
#
_cell.length_a   1.000
_cell.length_b   1.000
_cell.length_c   1.000
_cell.angle_alpha   90.00
_cell.angle_beta   90.00
_cell.angle_gamma   90.00
#
_symmetry.space_group_name_H-M   'P 1'
#
loop_
_entity.id
_entity.type
_entity.pdbx_description
1 polymer ?
#
loop_
_entity_poly.entity_id
_entity_poly.type
_entity_poly.pdbx_seq_one_letter_code
_entity_poly.pdbx_strand_id
1 'polypeptide(L)'
;MLILGHELSDCNSVYYPEMEITKPTLLLSKEIALRNIQNMARKANDHGLNFRPHFKTHQSAEIGEWFRDAGVKCITVSSLTMANYFADIGWDDITIAFSVNIPEIPEMNELAGRINLNLLIENKEGLAALQEKITWHTGVFIKIDTGYNRTGIESSRTQLIDELLETIQKSPLLQFKGFLSHTGHTYHANSTHDIFSRHFDALLKMKALKMRYRSEWPELMISMGDTPSCSICDNFDGVDEIRPGNFVFYDLTQFKLGVCQLTDIAVRMVCPVIAVHPSRNEVVIYGGAIHFAKDSIINIDGKPLFGRIVVEENDKKILLDERNYLHALSQEHGILKITPRDLSYFKPGNLIEIIPVHSCLTANLMKEYLTTEGEIIKMLPFY
;
A
#
# COMPACT_ATOMS: atom_id res chain seq x y z
N MET A 1 -16.79 -27.94 -17.41
CA MET A 1 -15.48 -27.63 -18.01
C MET A 1 -14.47 -27.64 -16.86
N LEU A 2 -13.59 -28.64 -16.83
CA LEU A 2 -12.61 -28.86 -15.76
C LEU A 2 -11.62 -27.70 -15.73
N ILE A 3 -11.66 -26.86 -14.70
CA ILE A 3 -10.55 -25.95 -14.38
C ILE A 3 -9.67 -26.72 -13.40
N LEU A 4 -8.64 -27.36 -13.93
CA LEU A 4 -7.52 -27.87 -13.13
C LEU A 4 -6.85 -26.68 -12.44
N GLY A 5 -6.37 -26.85 -11.21
CA GLY A 5 -5.60 -25.81 -10.52
C GLY A 5 -4.48 -25.31 -11.42
N HIS A 6 -4.26 -23.99 -11.45
CA HIS A 6 -3.19 -23.41 -12.23
C HIS A 6 -1.88 -23.63 -11.48
N GLU A 7 -0.92 -24.31 -12.10
CA GLU A 7 0.48 -24.24 -11.66
C GLU A 7 0.91 -22.77 -11.71
N LEU A 8 1.45 -22.26 -10.61
CA LEU A 8 2.17 -20.98 -10.60
C LEU A 8 3.49 -21.21 -11.35
N SER A 9 3.44 -21.20 -12.68
CA SER A 9 4.64 -21.28 -13.51
C SER A 9 5.51 -20.06 -13.20
N ASP A 10 6.75 -20.32 -12.81
CA ASP A 10 7.80 -19.37 -12.41
C ASP A 10 7.70 -18.76 -11.00
N CYS A 11 6.95 -19.37 -10.07
CA CYS A 11 7.33 -19.25 -8.65
C CYS A 11 8.50 -20.21 -8.42
N ASN A 12 9.72 -19.69 -8.31
CA ASN A 12 10.84 -20.45 -7.73
C ASN A 12 10.29 -21.21 -6.52
N SER A 13 10.41 -22.53 -6.54
CA SER A 13 10.04 -23.40 -5.42
C SER A 13 10.91 -22.97 -4.25
N VAL A 14 10.41 -22.05 -3.42
CA VAL A 14 11.01 -21.74 -2.13
C VAL A 14 10.68 -22.93 -1.25
N TYR A 15 11.48 -23.98 -1.44
CA TYR A 15 11.63 -25.06 -0.50
C TYR A 15 12.12 -24.41 0.80
N TYR A 16 11.48 -24.70 1.92
CA TYR A 16 11.83 -24.15 3.25
C TYR A 16 12.61 -25.16 4.10
N PRO A 17 13.65 -25.84 3.59
CA PRO A 17 14.38 -26.73 4.47
C PRO A 17 15.05 -25.82 5.51
N GLU A 18 14.81 -26.10 6.79
CA GLU A 18 15.44 -25.44 7.95
C GLU A 18 14.71 -24.25 8.60
N MET A 19 13.56 -23.77 8.10
CA MET A 19 12.77 -22.74 8.83
C MET A 19 11.70 -23.37 9.74
N GLU A 20 11.93 -23.34 11.07
CA GLU A 20 10.97 -23.85 12.06
C GLU A 20 9.82 -22.84 12.30
N ILE A 21 8.83 -22.85 11.40
CA ILE A 21 7.60 -22.05 11.56
C ILE A 21 6.62 -22.79 12.46
N THR A 22 6.36 -22.24 13.66
CA THR A 22 5.47 -22.83 14.67
C THR A 22 4.19 -22.02 14.91
N LYS A 23 4.12 -20.80 14.39
CA LYS A 23 3.02 -19.85 14.54
C LYS A 23 2.76 -19.11 13.22
N PRO A 24 1.64 -18.39 13.07
CA PRO A 24 1.40 -17.55 11.90
C PRO A 24 2.58 -16.63 11.64
N THR A 25 3.12 -16.70 10.43
CA THR A 25 4.33 -15.98 10.05
C THR A 25 4.12 -15.33 8.70
N LEU A 26 4.36 -14.02 8.61
CA LEU A 26 4.30 -13.31 7.36
C LEU A 26 5.60 -13.50 6.60
N LEU A 27 5.55 -14.38 5.60
CA LEU A 27 6.66 -14.63 4.72
C LEU A 27 6.71 -13.56 3.61
N LEU A 28 7.91 -13.08 3.30
CA LEU A 28 8.20 -12.11 2.25
C LEU A 28 9.20 -12.68 1.25
N SER A 29 8.83 -12.73 -0.03
CA SER A 29 9.80 -12.95 -1.11
C SER A 29 10.54 -11.66 -1.43
N LYS A 30 11.82 -11.61 -1.05
CA LYS A 30 12.71 -10.48 -1.33
C LYS A 30 12.87 -10.27 -2.84
N GLU A 31 13.01 -11.35 -3.60
CA GLU A 31 13.10 -11.32 -5.07
C GLU A 31 11.90 -10.63 -5.71
N ILE A 32 10.67 -11.05 -5.36
CA ILE A 32 9.45 -10.45 -5.91
C ILE A 32 9.31 -8.98 -5.51
N ALA A 33 9.58 -8.65 -4.24
CA ALA A 33 9.52 -7.27 -3.77
C ALA A 33 10.51 -6.36 -4.51
N LEU A 34 11.76 -6.79 -4.68
CA LEU A 34 12.77 -6.06 -5.45
C LEU A 34 12.36 -5.87 -6.91
N ARG A 35 11.83 -6.92 -7.55
CA ARG A 35 11.31 -6.83 -8.92
C ARG A 35 10.18 -5.81 -9.03
N ASN A 36 9.24 -5.81 -8.08
CA ASN A 36 8.14 -4.86 -8.05
C ASN A 36 8.64 -3.41 -7.89
N ILE A 37 9.59 -3.17 -6.97
CA ILE A 37 10.25 -1.87 -6.78
C ILE A 37 10.89 -1.39 -8.08
N GLN A 38 11.71 -2.23 -8.71
CA GLN A 38 12.43 -1.90 -9.94
C GLN A 38 11.47 -1.59 -11.09
N ASN A 39 10.39 -2.35 -11.23
CA ASN A 39 9.39 -2.13 -12.28
C ASN A 39 8.69 -0.76 -12.11
N MET A 40 8.28 -0.41 -10.90
CA MET A 40 7.63 0.87 -10.64
C MET A 40 8.60 2.06 -10.77
N ALA A 41 9.84 1.91 -10.30
CA ALA A 41 10.88 2.92 -10.46
C ALA A 41 11.20 3.17 -11.95
N ARG A 42 11.34 2.10 -12.74
CA ARG A 42 11.52 2.21 -14.20
C ARG A 42 10.35 2.91 -14.86
N LYS A 43 9.12 2.51 -14.52
CA LYS A 43 7.91 3.14 -15.06
C LYS A 43 7.85 4.63 -14.75
N ALA A 44 8.18 5.05 -13.53
CA ALA A 44 8.24 6.46 -13.18
C ALA A 44 9.27 7.21 -14.03
N ASN A 45 10.48 6.65 -14.17
CA ASN A 45 11.54 7.22 -15.00
C ASN A 45 11.14 7.34 -16.48
N ASP A 46 10.54 6.30 -17.06
CA ASP A 46 10.12 6.26 -18.47
C ASP A 46 9.06 7.33 -18.79
N HIS A 47 8.28 7.74 -17.78
CA HIS A 47 7.28 8.81 -17.89
C HIS A 47 7.78 10.17 -17.39
N GLY A 48 9.05 10.29 -16.99
CA GLY A 48 9.62 11.54 -16.46
C GLY A 48 9.02 12.00 -15.13
N LEU A 49 8.53 11.06 -14.31
CA LEU A 49 7.86 11.33 -13.05
C LEU A 49 8.83 11.24 -11.87
N ASN A 50 8.67 12.14 -10.89
CA ASN A 50 9.25 11.94 -9.57
C ASN A 50 8.56 10.74 -8.88
N PHE A 51 9.37 9.81 -8.40
CA PHE A 51 8.85 8.63 -7.70
C PHE A 51 8.97 8.82 -6.20
N ARG A 52 7.83 9.06 -5.53
CA ARG A 52 7.74 9.25 -4.07
C ARG A 52 6.90 8.14 -3.44
N PRO A 53 7.41 6.89 -3.38
CA PRO A 53 6.65 5.74 -2.91
C PRO A 53 6.13 5.92 -1.48
N HIS A 54 5.02 5.26 -1.19
CA HIS A 54 4.39 5.33 0.12
C HIS A 54 4.82 4.17 1.03
N PHE A 55 5.54 4.50 2.09
CA PHE A 55 6.18 3.53 2.99
C PHE A 55 5.24 2.89 4.03
N LYS A 56 3.94 3.25 4.04
CA LYS A 56 2.95 2.68 4.98
C LYS A 56 2.74 1.17 4.83
N THR A 57 3.08 0.62 3.66
CA THR A 57 2.88 -0.81 3.39
C THR A 57 3.91 -1.66 4.11
N HIS A 58 5.20 -1.30 4.00
CA HIS A 58 6.29 -2.11 4.53
C HIS A 58 6.80 -1.62 5.90
N GLN A 59 6.77 -0.30 6.13
CA GLN A 59 7.18 0.38 7.35
C GLN A 59 8.52 -0.11 7.94
N SER A 60 9.50 -0.44 7.09
CA SER A 60 10.77 -1.06 7.48
C SER A 60 11.94 -0.30 6.87
N ALA A 61 12.97 -0.03 7.67
CA ALA A 61 14.23 0.58 7.26
C ALA A 61 14.93 -0.25 6.17
N GLU A 62 15.03 -1.55 6.37
CA GLU A 62 15.72 -2.45 5.43
C GLU A 62 15.06 -2.48 4.06
N ILE A 63 13.73 -2.56 4.03
CA ILE A 63 12.97 -2.44 2.78
C ILE A 63 13.10 -1.02 2.19
N GLY A 64 13.23 0.00 3.04
CA GLY A 64 13.59 1.35 2.63
C GLY A 64 14.91 1.42 1.87
N GLU A 65 15.96 0.70 2.29
CA GLU A 65 17.22 0.64 1.55
C GLU A 65 17.04 0.05 0.14
N TRP A 66 16.15 -0.93 -0.03
CA TRP A 66 15.84 -1.47 -1.37
C TRP A 66 15.26 -0.41 -2.31
N PHE A 67 14.49 0.55 -1.78
CA PHE A 67 14.04 1.71 -2.54
C PHE A 67 15.18 2.69 -2.86
N ARG A 68 16.12 2.91 -1.94
CA ARG A 68 17.32 3.73 -2.22
C ARG A 68 18.18 3.13 -3.31
N ASP A 69 18.39 1.81 -3.27
CA ASP A 69 19.12 1.07 -4.30
C ASP A 69 18.45 1.19 -5.68
N ALA A 70 17.13 1.33 -5.72
CA ALA A 70 16.37 1.62 -6.94
C ALA A 70 16.36 3.11 -7.35
N GLY A 71 17.12 3.96 -6.66
CA GLY A 71 17.28 5.38 -6.97
C GLY A 71 16.22 6.32 -6.36
N VAL A 72 15.38 5.83 -5.44
CA VAL A 72 14.38 6.65 -4.75
C VAL A 72 15.07 7.58 -3.75
N LYS A 73 14.73 8.88 -3.81
CA LYS A 73 15.32 9.92 -2.97
C LYS A 73 14.33 10.59 -2.01
N CYS A 74 13.04 10.37 -2.23
CA CYS A 74 11.97 11.03 -1.49
C CYS A 74 10.85 10.04 -1.22
N ILE A 75 10.16 10.19 -0.09
CA ILE A 75 9.19 9.20 0.38
C ILE A 75 7.90 9.84 0.87
N THR A 76 6.85 9.02 0.92
CA THR A 76 5.56 9.37 1.51
C THR A 76 5.29 8.49 2.72
N VAL A 77 4.89 9.09 3.83
CA VAL A 77 4.51 8.39 5.07
C VAL A 77 3.11 8.82 5.51
N SER A 78 2.50 8.08 6.44
CA SER A 78 1.12 8.34 6.90
C SER A 78 1.03 8.93 8.31
N SER A 79 2.15 9.09 9.02
CA SER A 79 2.18 9.66 10.37
C SER A 79 3.55 10.26 10.68
N LEU A 80 3.61 11.13 11.70
CA LEU A 80 4.87 11.67 12.22
C LEU A 80 5.76 10.59 12.84
N THR A 81 5.18 9.59 13.51
CA THR A 81 5.95 8.44 14.03
C THR A 81 6.75 7.76 12.92
N MET A 82 6.12 7.51 11.77
CA MET A 82 6.81 6.96 10.60
C MET A 82 7.82 7.95 10.02
N ALA A 83 7.46 9.24 9.96
CA ALA A 83 8.33 10.27 9.42
C ALA A 83 9.63 10.39 10.25
N ASN A 84 9.52 10.42 11.58
CA ASN A 84 10.65 10.41 12.50
C ASN A 84 11.50 9.14 12.34
N TYR A 85 10.88 7.97 12.29
CA TYR A 85 11.59 6.70 12.06
C TYR A 85 12.42 6.71 10.78
N PHE A 86 11.84 7.17 9.65
CA PHE A 86 12.56 7.21 8.39
C PHE A 86 13.59 8.35 8.32
N ALA A 87 13.33 9.48 8.97
CA ALA A 87 14.30 10.57 9.11
C ALA A 87 15.56 10.12 9.87
N ASP A 88 15.40 9.34 10.95
CA ASP A 88 16.51 8.86 11.79
C ASP A 88 17.45 7.89 11.06
N ILE A 89 16.96 7.23 10.01
CA ILE A 89 17.78 6.39 9.12
C ILE A 89 18.23 7.12 7.85
N GLY A 90 18.06 8.44 7.78
CA GLY A 90 18.63 9.30 6.75
C GLY A 90 17.72 9.64 5.56
N TRP A 91 16.40 9.41 5.66
CA TRP A 91 15.48 9.97 4.65
C TRP A 91 15.22 11.45 4.89
N ASP A 92 15.57 12.28 3.92
CA ASP A 92 15.55 13.73 4.07
C ASP A 92 14.35 14.41 3.39
N ASP A 93 13.79 13.88 2.30
CA ASP A 93 12.61 14.45 1.65
C ASP A 93 11.37 13.59 1.94
N ILE A 94 10.55 14.02 2.90
CA ILE A 94 9.41 13.26 3.41
C ILE A 94 8.11 14.07 3.28
N THR A 95 7.11 13.45 2.63
CA THR A 95 5.73 13.96 2.63
C THR A 95 4.86 13.17 3.59
N ILE A 96 4.22 13.85 4.54
CA ILE A 96 3.20 13.23 5.39
C ILE A 96 1.86 13.33 4.66
N ALA A 97 1.38 12.21 4.11
CA ALA A 97 0.14 12.15 3.33
C ALA A 97 -1.12 12.00 4.20
N PHE A 98 -1.17 12.76 5.28
CA PHE A 98 -2.33 12.95 6.14
C PHE A 98 -2.46 14.45 6.45
N SER A 99 -3.70 14.94 6.48
CA SER A 99 -3.95 16.36 6.72
C SER A 99 -3.43 16.76 8.09
N VAL A 100 -2.91 17.98 8.19
CA VAL A 100 -2.31 18.50 9.42
C VAL A 100 -3.22 18.29 10.63
N ASN A 101 -2.68 17.61 11.64
CA ASN A 101 -3.26 17.47 12.95
C ASN A 101 -2.68 18.57 13.87
N ILE A 102 -3.50 19.54 14.27
CA ILE A 102 -3.04 20.74 15.02
C ILE A 102 -2.23 20.41 16.30
N PRO A 103 -2.63 19.44 17.14
CA PRO A 103 -1.87 19.07 18.33
C PRO A 103 -0.45 18.54 18.05
N GLU A 104 -0.17 18.09 16.83
CA GLU A 104 1.11 17.50 16.43
C GLU A 104 2.10 18.54 15.88
N ILE A 105 1.73 19.81 15.76
CA ILE A 105 2.61 20.87 15.22
C ILE A 105 3.97 20.96 15.95
N PRO A 106 4.08 20.81 17.29
CA PRO A 106 5.39 20.77 17.94
C PRO A 106 6.32 19.70 17.38
N GLU A 107 5.82 18.47 17.15
CA GLU A 107 6.59 17.37 16.56
C GLU A 107 6.88 17.62 15.07
N MET A 108 5.96 18.26 14.33
CA MET A 108 6.21 18.71 12.95
C MET A 108 7.38 19.70 12.89
N ASN A 109 7.50 20.63 13.85
CA ASN A 109 8.61 21.59 13.92
C ASN A 109 9.94 20.91 14.22
N GLU A 110 9.97 19.97 15.17
CA GLU A 110 11.18 19.19 15.48
C GLU A 110 11.66 18.42 14.24
N LEU A 111 10.74 17.82 13.50
CA LEU A 111 11.05 17.11 12.27
C LEU A 111 11.49 18.05 11.14
N ALA A 112 10.78 19.16 10.91
CA ALA A 112 11.12 20.15 9.88
C ALA A 112 12.49 20.82 10.10
N GLY A 113 12.99 20.85 11.34
CA GLY A 113 14.36 21.31 11.64
C GLY A 113 15.46 20.32 11.24
N ARG A 114 15.10 19.08 10.88
CA ARG A 114 16.05 18.01 10.53
C ARG A 114 16.00 17.61 9.06
N ILE A 115 14.84 17.77 8.41
CA ILE A 115 14.57 17.24 7.09
C ILE A 115 13.77 18.22 6.21
N ASN A 116 13.76 17.98 4.90
CA ASN A 116 12.83 18.59 3.96
C ASN A 116 11.41 18.01 4.14
N LEU A 117 10.65 18.57 5.08
CA LEU A 117 9.30 18.13 5.40
C LEU A 117 8.25 18.78 4.48
N ASN A 118 7.36 17.94 3.93
CA ASN A 118 6.14 18.39 3.26
C ASN A 118 4.88 17.96 4.04
N LEU A 119 4.01 18.91 4.32
CA LEU A 119 2.74 18.73 5.02
C LEU A 119 1.55 18.88 4.06
N LEU A 120 0.39 18.40 4.50
CA LEU A 120 -0.83 18.40 3.71
C LEU A 120 -1.92 19.22 4.39
N ILE A 121 -2.53 20.17 3.67
CA ILE A 121 -3.63 21.00 4.18
C ILE A 121 -4.91 20.77 3.38
N GLU A 122 -6.06 20.89 4.06
CA GLU A 122 -7.38 20.79 3.40
C GLU A 122 -8.44 21.74 3.99
N ASN A 123 -8.10 22.53 5.00
CA ASN A 123 -9.01 23.47 5.66
C ASN A 123 -8.25 24.70 6.19
N LYS A 124 -9.00 25.77 6.53
CA LYS A 124 -8.44 27.06 6.95
C LYS A 124 -7.87 27.00 8.36
N GLU A 125 -8.48 26.24 9.24
CA GLU A 125 -8.13 26.12 10.65
C GLU A 125 -6.74 25.49 10.82
N GLY A 126 -6.48 24.41 10.11
CA GLY A 126 -5.17 23.75 10.08
C GLY A 126 -4.08 24.64 9.47
N LEU A 127 -4.40 25.35 8.39
CA LEU A 127 -3.45 26.29 7.78
C LEU A 127 -3.15 27.49 8.69
N ALA A 128 -4.16 28.07 9.32
CA ALA A 128 -3.98 29.19 10.26
C ALA A 128 -3.11 28.76 11.45
N ALA A 129 -3.36 27.57 12.00
CA ALA A 129 -2.54 27.01 13.07
C ALA A 129 -1.08 26.78 12.63
N LEU A 130 -0.84 26.27 11.42
CA LEU A 130 0.51 26.15 10.86
C LEU A 130 1.17 27.53 10.70
N GLN A 131 0.47 28.51 10.14
CA GLN A 131 1.02 29.84 9.92
C GLN A 131 1.45 30.51 11.23
N GLU A 132 0.68 30.29 12.30
CA GLU A 132 0.97 30.84 13.64
C GLU A 132 2.15 30.11 14.32
N LYS A 133 2.25 28.78 14.17
CA LYS A 133 3.06 27.94 15.06
C LYS A 133 4.27 27.27 14.39
N ILE A 134 4.36 27.26 13.06
CA ILE A 134 5.53 26.68 12.38
C ILE A 134 6.76 27.57 12.63
N THR A 135 7.90 26.95 12.90
CA THR A 135 9.17 27.65 13.18
C THR A 135 10.26 27.37 12.16
N TRP A 136 10.04 26.41 11.26
CA TRP A 136 10.97 26.00 10.21
C TRP A 136 10.35 26.06 8.83
N HIS A 137 11.18 26.24 7.80
CA HIS A 137 10.75 26.17 6.41
C HIS A 137 10.11 24.81 6.14
N THR A 138 8.87 24.82 5.66
CA THR A 138 8.07 23.60 5.48
C THR A 138 7.31 23.68 4.16
N GLY A 139 7.40 22.62 3.36
CA GLY A 139 6.59 22.47 2.15
C GLY A 139 5.14 22.19 2.52
N VAL A 140 4.19 22.78 1.79
CA VAL A 140 2.76 22.49 1.94
C VAL A 140 2.13 22.14 0.61
N PHE A 141 1.39 21.03 0.60
CA PHE A 141 0.49 20.67 -0.48
C PHE A 141 -0.95 20.96 -0.08
N ILE A 142 -1.76 21.44 -1.02
CA ILE A 142 -3.22 21.46 -0.86
C ILE A 142 -3.76 20.10 -1.30
N LYS A 143 -4.46 19.41 -0.40
CA LYS A 143 -5.12 18.14 -0.70
C LYS A 143 -6.34 18.38 -1.57
N ILE A 144 -6.36 17.77 -2.75
CA ILE A 144 -7.49 17.85 -3.67
C ILE A 144 -8.25 16.53 -3.68
N ASP A 145 -9.56 16.63 -3.50
CA ASP A 145 -10.46 15.52 -3.76
C ASP A 145 -10.81 15.49 -5.26
N THR A 146 -10.49 14.37 -5.88
CA THR A 146 -10.74 14.10 -7.29
C THR A 146 -11.97 13.21 -7.51
N GLY A 147 -12.72 12.88 -6.45
CA GLY A 147 -13.93 12.05 -6.51
C GLY A 147 -13.90 10.86 -5.54
N TYR A 148 -12.90 10.79 -4.64
CA TYR A 148 -12.84 9.74 -3.63
C TYR A 148 -13.78 10.01 -2.45
N ASN A 149 -14.10 11.28 -2.16
CA ASN A 149 -14.96 11.68 -1.05
C ASN A 149 -14.44 11.20 0.32
N ARG A 150 -13.11 11.21 0.50
CA ARG A 150 -12.45 10.83 1.76
C ARG A 150 -11.92 12.05 2.52
N THR A 151 -11.08 12.82 1.85
CA THR A 151 -10.34 13.98 2.36
C THR A 151 -9.95 14.83 1.14
N GLY A 152 -9.88 16.13 1.32
CA GLY A 152 -9.45 17.08 0.31
C GLY A 152 -10.53 18.07 -0.07
N ILE A 153 -10.08 19.16 -0.68
CA ILE A 153 -10.92 20.19 -1.25
C ILE A 153 -11.32 19.73 -2.65
N GLU A 154 -12.62 19.76 -2.95
CA GLU A 154 -13.10 19.53 -4.31
C GLU A 154 -12.38 20.45 -5.30
N SER A 155 -11.90 19.91 -6.41
CA SER A 155 -11.11 20.68 -7.39
C SER A 155 -11.84 21.90 -7.97
N SER A 156 -13.17 21.93 -7.89
CA SER A 156 -14.01 23.05 -8.35
C SER A 156 -14.12 24.20 -7.34
N ARG A 157 -13.76 24.00 -6.06
CA ARG A 157 -13.82 25.05 -5.02
C ARG A 157 -12.63 26.00 -5.10
N THR A 158 -12.44 26.63 -6.26
CA THR A 158 -11.30 27.49 -6.53
C THR A 158 -11.23 28.67 -5.57
N GLN A 159 -12.36 29.26 -5.17
CA GLN A 159 -12.37 30.35 -4.19
C GLN A 159 -11.72 29.95 -2.85
N LEU A 160 -12.01 28.76 -2.34
CA LEU A 160 -11.37 28.28 -1.11
C LEU A 160 -9.87 28.03 -1.34
N ILE A 161 -9.49 27.50 -2.50
CA ILE A 161 -8.08 27.30 -2.86
C ILE A 161 -7.35 28.66 -2.92
N ASP A 162 -7.95 29.67 -3.57
CA ASP A 162 -7.43 31.03 -3.67
C ASP A 162 -7.17 31.61 -2.26
N GLU A 163 -8.13 31.50 -1.34
CA GLU A 163 -8.00 31.96 0.05
C GLU A 163 -6.88 31.25 0.84
N LEU A 164 -6.68 29.95 0.62
CA LEU A 164 -5.58 29.20 1.23
C LEU A 164 -4.22 29.63 0.64
N LEU A 165 -4.15 29.83 -0.68
CA LEU A 165 -2.94 30.29 -1.35
C LEU A 165 -2.52 31.69 -0.90
N GLU A 166 -3.47 32.62 -0.77
CA GLU A 166 -3.21 33.96 -0.21
C GLU A 166 -2.65 33.89 1.22
N THR A 167 -3.14 32.93 2.01
CA THR A 167 -2.66 32.72 3.38
C THR A 167 -1.25 32.15 3.39
N ILE A 168 -0.96 31.16 2.53
CA ILE A 168 0.39 30.58 2.37
C ILE A 168 1.37 31.65 1.91
N GLN A 169 1.01 32.49 0.94
CA GLN A 169 1.88 33.54 0.39
C GLN A 169 2.32 34.58 1.43
N LYS A 170 1.51 34.82 2.46
CA LYS A 170 1.84 35.72 3.58
C LYS A 170 2.80 35.09 4.60
N SER A 171 3.02 33.78 4.54
CA SER A 171 3.93 33.09 5.45
C SER A 171 5.37 33.09 4.91
N PRO A 172 6.37 33.52 5.71
CA PRO A 172 7.77 33.41 5.31
C PRO A 172 8.31 31.97 5.41
N LEU A 173 7.62 31.07 6.12
CA LEU A 173 8.09 29.71 6.42
C LEU A 173 7.34 28.62 5.66
N LEU A 174 6.13 28.89 5.16
CA LEU A 174 5.37 27.90 4.38
C LEU A 174 5.66 28.09 2.89
N GLN A 175 6.07 27.02 2.22
CA GLN A 175 6.26 27.00 0.77
C GLN A 175 5.17 26.18 0.10
N PHE A 176 4.34 26.81 -0.74
CA PHE A 176 3.40 26.05 -1.57
C PHE A 176 4.16 25.15 -2.56
N LYS A 177 3.97 23.84 -2.43
CA LYS A 177 4.60 22.83 -3.30
C LYS A 177 3.69 22.41 -4.46
N GLY A 178 2.39 22.65 -4.34
CA GLY A 178 1.41 22.30 -5.36
C GLY A 178 0.19 21.54 -4.81
N PHE A 179 -0.44 20.76 -5.68
CA PHE A 179 -1.64 20.01 -5.36
C PHE A 179 -1.34 18.52 -5.25
N LEU A 180 -1.89 17.91 -4.20
CA LEU A 180 -1.72 16.49 -3.93
C LEU A 180 -3.09 15.82 -3.92
N SER A 181 -3.28 14.74 -4.70
CA SER A 181 -4.50 13.91 -4.64
C SER A 181 -4.17 12.45 -4.39
N HIS A 182 -5.10 11.73 -3.77
CA HIS A 182 -5.02 10.26 -3.69
C HIS A 182 -6.27 9.69 -4.35
N THR A 183 -6.08 9.00 -5.46
CA THR A 183 -7.15 8.44 -6.30
C THR A 183 -7.73 7.14 -5.75
N GLY A 184 -7.77 6.98 -4.42
CA GLY A 184 -8.11 5.72 -3.74
C GLY A 184 -9.47 5.11 -4.10
N HIS A 185 -10.35 5.86 -4.77
CA HIS A 185 -11.55 5.31 -5.38
C HIS A 185 -11.24 4.25 -6.46
N THR A 186 -10.04 4.18 -7.04
CA THR A 186 -9.64 3.07 -7.94
C THR A 186 -9.70 1.70 -7.27
N TYR A 187 -9.57 1.62 -5.94
CA TYR A 187 -9.74 0.37 -5.18
C TYR A 187 -11.19 -0.15 -5.20
N HIS A 188 -12.16 0.71 -5.53
CA HIS A 188 -13.58 0.36 -5.69
C HIS A 188 -13.96 0.22 -7.17
N ALA A 189 -13.00 0.05 -8.06
CA ALA A 189 -13.25 -0.12 -9.49
C ALA A 189 -13.75 -1.53 -9.78
N ASN A 190 -14.65 -1.66 -10.75
CA ASN A 190 -15.22 -2.96 -11.15
C ASN A 190 -14.43 -3.65 -12.27
N SER A 191 -13.49 -2.94 -12.90
CA SER A 191 -12.64 -3.44 -13.98
C SER A 191 -11.42 -2.54 -14.18
N THR A 192 -10.43 -3.01 -14.93
CA THR A 192 -9.29 -2.20 -15.37
C THR A 192 -9.72 -0.99 -16.19
N HIS A 193 -10.79 -1.10 -16.99
CA HIS A 193 -11.35 0.04 -17.73
C HIS A 193 -11.90 1.12 -16.79
N ASP A 194 -12.56 0.71 -15.71
CA ASP A 194 -13.05 1.63 -14.68
C ASP A 194 -11.89 2.32 -13.93
N ILE A 195 -10.77 1.61 -13.70
CA ILE A 195 -9.53 2.22 -13.20
C ILE A 195 -9.00 3.28 -14.16
N PHE A 196 -8.91 2.99 -15.46
CA PHE A 196 -8.49 3.97 -16.47
C PHE A 196 -9.38 5.21 -16.48
N SER A 197 -10.70 5.02 -16.44
CA SER A 197 -11.68 6.11 -16.42
C SER A 197 -11.51 7.01 -15.19
N ARG A 198 -11.42 6.41 -14.00
CA ARG A 198 -11.23 7.12 -12.72
C ARG A 198 -9.90 7.87 -12.68
N HIS A 199 -8.81 7.24 -13.13
CA HIS A 199 -7.50 7.86 -13.23
C HIS A 199 -7.53 9.07 -14.19
N PHE A 200 -8.15 8.91 -15.35
CA PHE A 200 -8.24 9.97 -16.34
C PHE A 200 -9.08 11.17 -15.87
N ASP A 201 -10.21 10.93 -15.20
CA ASP A 201 -11.02 11.98 -14.59
C ASP A 201 -10.23 12.75 -13.51
N ALA A 202 -9.54 12.04 -12.63
CA ALA A 202 -8.66 12.66 -11.64
C ALA A 202 -7.53 13.48 -12.28
N LEU A 203 -6.90 12.94 -13.34
CA LEU A 203 -5.86 13.61 -14.10
C LEU A 203 -6.36 14.94 -14.70
N LEU A 204 -7.54 14.95 -15.32
CA LEU A 204 -8.13 16.16 -15.91
C LEU A 204 -8.37 17.24 -14.85
N LYS A 205 -8.92 16.87 -13.69
CA LYS A 205 -9.16 17.79 -12.56
C LYS A 205 -7.85 18.40 -12.05
N MET A 206 -6.82 17.58 -11.85
CA MET A 206 -5.52 18.05 -11.36
C MET A 206 -4.79 18.91 -12.41
N LYS A 207 -4.85 18.54 -13.69
CA LYS A 207 -4.29 19.32 -14.79
C LYS A 207 -4.97 20.68 -14.93
N ALA A 208 -6.29 20.75 -14.78
CA ALA A 208 -7.03 22.02 -14.80
C ALA A 208 -6.55 22.96 -13.68
N LEU A 209 -6.33 22.45 -12.47
CA LEU A 209 -5.73 23.23 -11.37
C LEU A 209 -4.32 23.70 -11.73
N LYS A 210 -3.45 22.82 -12.25
CA LYS A 210 -2.09 23.20 -12.68
C LYS A 210 -2.12 24.34 -13.70
N MET A 211 -2.98 24.22 -14.72
CA MET A 211 -3.12 25.24 -15.75
C MET A 211 -3.61 26.58 -15.20
N ARG A 212 -4.51 26.56 -14.20
CA ARG A 212 -5.03 27.77 -13.56
C ARG A 212 -3.96 28.52 -12.78
N TYR A 213 -3.12 27.80 -12.02
CA TYR A 213 -2.24 28.43 -11.03
C TYR A 213 -0.76 28.57 -11.46
N ARG A 214 -0.33 27.90 -12.55
CA ARG A 214 1.09 27.88 -12.98
C ARG A 214 1.69 29.24 -13.34
N SER A 215 0.88 30.24 -13.70
CA SER A 215 1.39 31.58 -14.00
C SER A 215 1.87 32.32 -12.76
N GLU A 216 1.24 32.06 -11.62
CA GLU A 216 1.59 32.63 -10.32
C GLU A 216 2.56 31.72 -9.55
N TRP A 217 2.45 30.41 -9.75
CA TRP A 217 3.23 29.37 -9.09
C TRP A 217 3.91 28.47 -10.13
N PRO A 218 4.99 28.92 -10.79
CA PRO A 218 5.62 28.17 -11.89
C PRO A 218 6.18 26.81 -11.46
N GLU A 219 6.60 26.68 -10.20
CA GLU A 219 7.15 25.45 -9.61
C GLU A 219 6.08 24.54 -8.99
N LEU A 220 4.80 24.83 -9.19
CA LEU A 220 3.74 24.03 -8.58
C LEU A 220 3.74 22.61 -9.17
N MET A 221 3.71 21.62 -8.28
CA MET A 221 3.66 20.21 -8.64
C MET A 221 2.25 19.65 -8.55
N ILE A 222 1.97 18.67 -9.41
CA ILE A 222 0.84 17.77 -9.29
C ILE A 222 1.38 16.42 -8.83
N SER A 223 1.02 16.06 -7.61
CA SER A 223 1.37 14.78 -7.01
C SER A 223 0.11 13.92 -6.89
N MET A 224 0.06 12.76 -7.55
CA MET A 224 -1.12 11.87 -7.48
C MET A 224 -0.77 10.37 -7.50
N GLY A 225 -1.77 9.53 -7.71
CA GLY A 225 -1.60 8.11 -7.90
C GLY A 225 -1.87 7.25 -6.66
N ASP A 226 -2.05 5.97 -6.99
CA ASP A 226 -2.21 4.84 -6.09
C ASP A 226 -1.70 3.58 -6.80
N THR A 227 -1.67 2.45 -6.09
CA THR A 227 -1.15 1.21 -6.68
C THR A 227 -1.95 0.75 -7.90
N PRO A 228 -3.31 0.73 -7.89
CA PRO A 228 -4.07 0.32 -9.05
C PRO A 228 -3.74 1.13 -10.32
N SER A 229 -3.86 2.45 -10.25
CA SER A 229 -3.60 3.34 -11.40
C SER A 229 -2.14 3.28 -11.84
N CYS A 230 -1.19 3.36 -10.91
CA CYS A 230 0.24 3.38 -11.25
C CYS A 230 0.71 2.04 -11.85
N SER A 231 0.02 0.94 -11.56
CA SER A 231 0.36 -0.37 -12.14
C SER A 231 -0.02 -0.45 -13.61
N ILE A 232 -1.20 0.04 -14.02
CA ILE A 232 -1.73 -0.21 -15.37
C ILE A 232 -1.86 1.02 -16.28
N CYS A 233 -1.94 2.24 -15.74
CA CYS A 233 -2.09 3.46 -16.53
C CYS A 233 -0.74 3.99 -17.00
N ASP A 234 -0.66 4.51 -18.23
CA ASP A 234 0.55 5.15 -18.79
C ASP A 234 0.32 6.64 -19.15
N ASN A 235 -0.91 7.14 -19.00
CA ASN A 235 -1.17 8.57 -19.18
C ASN A 235 -0.98 9.33 -17.86
N PHE A 236 0.11 10.09 -17.76
CA PHE A 236 0.43 10.97 -16.63
C PHE A 236 0.60 12.43 -17.06
N ASP A 237 -0.04 12.84 -18.15
CA ASP A 237 0.12 14.19 -18.72
C ASP A 237 -0.20 15.29 -17.70
N GLY A 238 0.80 16.11 -17.37
CA GLY A 238 0.71 17.20 -16.39
C GLY A 238 0.93 16.79 -14.93
N VAL A 239 1.19 15.50 -14.65
CA VAL A 239 1.60 15.00 -13.33
C VAL A 239 3.12 15.10 -13.21
N ASP A 240 3.60 15.52 -12.04
CA ASP A 240 5.04 15.62 -11.75
C ASP A 240 5.50 14.48 -10.84
N GLU A 241 4.62 13.94 -9.99
CA GLU A 241 4.97 12.94 -8.98
C GLU A 241 3.89 11.86 -8.81
N ILE A 242 4.32 10.61 -8.64
CA ILE A 242 3.46 9.48 -8.27
C ILE A 242 3.83 8.87 -6.91
N ARG A 243 2.82 8.39 -6.18
CA ARG A 243 2.96 7.90 -4.80
C ARG A 243 2.33 6.52 -4.50
N PRO A 244 2.52 5.47 -5.34
CA PRO A 244 2.03 4.13 -5.00
C PRO A 244 2.84 3.55 -3.83
N GLY A 245 2.29 2.57 -3.12
CA GLY A 245 2.95 1.94 -1.97
C GLY A 245 2.72 0.44 -1.90
N ASN A 246 1.46 0.01 -1.94
CA ASN A 246 1.07 -1.40 -1.85
C ASN A 246 1.73 -2.28 -2.91
N PHE A 247 2.04 -1.74 -4.09
CA PHE A 247 2.71 -2.43 -5.19
C PHE A 247 4.01 -3.17 -4.79
N VAL A 248 4.71 -2.73 -3.73
CA VAL A 248 5.90 -3.44 -3.22
C VAL A 248 5.59 -4.90 -2.90
N PHE A 249 4.39 -5.16 -2.35
CA PHE A 249 3.94 -6.51 -2.00
C PHE A 249 2.80 -7.01 -2.87
N TYR A 250 1.99 -6.12 -3.46
CA TYR A 250 0.65 -6.41 -3.96
C TYR A 250 -0.19 -7.20 -2.94
N ASP A 251 -1.36 -7.69 -3.32
CA ASP A 251 -2.24 -8.57 -2.53
C ASP A 251 -3.42 -9.07 -3.38
N LEU A 252 -4.34 -9.84 -2.78
CA LEU A 252 -5.52 -10.31 -3.52
C LEU A 252 -6.46 -9.19 -3.95
N THR A 253 -6.48 -8.04 -3.26
CA THR A 253 -7.27 -6.89 -3.71
C THR A 253 -6.72 -6.39 -5.03
N GLN A 254 -5.40 -6.24 -5.15
CA GLN A 254 -4.75 -5.83 -6.40
C GLN A 254 -4.92 -6.88 -7.51
N PHE A 255 -4.77 -8.16 -7.19
CA PHE A 255 -5.00 -9.23 -8.16
C PHE A 255 -6.46 -9.23 -8.66
N LYS A 256 -7.44 -9.06 -7.76
CA LYS A 256 -8.87 -9.01 -8.11
C LYS A 256 -9.22 -7.81 -8.99
N LEU A 257 -8.53 -6.68 -8.81
CA LEU A 257 -8.64 -5.50 -9.66
C LEU A 257 -8.01 -5.70 -11.05
N GLY A 258 -7.23 -6.77 -11.25
CA GLY A 258 -6.55 -7.08 -12.50
C GLY A 258 -5.30 -6.22 -12.74
N VAL A 259 -4.68 -5.69 -11.67
CA VAL A 259 -3.52 -4.78 -11.78
C VAL A 259 -2.18 -5.44 -11.49
N CYS A 260 -2.18 -6.70 -11.07
CA CYS A 260 -0.99 -7.53 -10.88
C CYS A 260 -1.32 -9.00 -11.16
N GLN A 261 -0.29 -9.83 -11.32
CA GLN A 261 -0.41 -11.28 -11.34
C GLN A 261 -0.21 -11.86 -9.93
N LEU A 262 -0.60 -13.12 -9.73
CA LEU A 262 -0.36 -13.83 -8.46
C LEU A 262 1.13 -13.99 -8.14
N THR A 263 1.95 -14.09 -9.20
CA THR A 263 3.41 -14.14 -9.15
C THR A 263 4.04 -12.81 -8.71
N ASP A 264 3.28 -11.71 -8.73
CA ASP A 264 3.72 -10.39 -8.26
C ASP A 264 3.43 -10.17 -6.78
N ILE A 265 2.62 -11.03 -6.15
CA ILE A 265 2.32 -10.91 -4.73
C ILE A 265 3.50 -11.44 -3.93
N ALA A 266 4.24 -10.55 -3.26
CA ALA A 266 5.48 -10.87 -2.55
C ALA A 266 5.25 -11.51 -1.18
N VAL A 267 4.06 -11.36 -0.59
CA VAL A 267 3.79 -11.81 0.79
C VAL A 267 2.85 -13.02 0.86
N ARG A 268 3.09 -13.90 1.84
CA ARG A 268 2.24 -15.06 2.18
C ARG A 268 2.16 -15.18 3.70
N MET A 269 0.97 -15.40 4.25
CA MET A 269 0.84 -15.80 5.64
C MET A 269 0.98 -17.33 5.72
N VAL A 270 2.03 -17.81 6.36
CA VAL A 270 2.21 -19.25 6.61
C VAL A 270 1.51 -19.60 7.92
N CYS A 271 0.60 -20.58 7.87
CA CYS A 271 -0.25 -20.95 9.00
C CYS A 271 -0.18 -22.46 9.28
N PRO A 272 -0.05 -22.87 10.56
CA PRO A 272 -0.25 -24.25 10.97
C PRO A 272 -1.71 -24.70 10.83
N VAL A 273 -1.91 -25.90 10.27
CA VAL A 273 -3.18 -26.63 10.28
C VAL A 273 -3.38 -27.26 11.65
N ILE A 274 -4.51 -26.98 12.29
CA ILE A 274 -4.83 -27.44 13.64
C ILE A 274 -5.80 -28.62 13.62
N ALA A 275 -6.85 -28.54 12.80
CA ALA A 275 -7.85 -29.58 12.72
C ALA A 275 -8.45 -29.67 11.31
N VAL A 276 -8.86 -30.87 10.93
CA VAL A 276 -9.61 -31.12 9.69
C VAL A 276 -10.97 -31.69 10.09
N HIS A 277 -12.04 -31.13 9.53
CA HIS A 277 -13.42 -31.53 9.76
C HIS A 277 -14.09 -32.01 8.45
N PRO A 278 -13.93 -33.29 8.07
CA PRO A 278 -14.44 -33.81 6.79
C PRO A 278 -15.95 -33.68 6.62
N SER A 279 -16.73 -33.85 7.69
CA SER A 279 -18.19 -33.77 7.63
C SER A 279 -18.73 -32.40 7.21
N ARG A 280 -17.93 -31.34 7.35
CA ARG A 280 -18.28 -29.97 6.97
C ARG A 280 -17.38 -29.39 5.88
N ASN A 281 -16.42 -30.18 5.38
CA ASN A 281 -15.37 -29.76 4.46
C ASN A 281 -14.65 -28.47 4.93
N GLU A 282 -14.23 -28.49 6.20
CA GLU A 282 -13.61 -27.35 6.87
C GLU A 282 -12.24 -27.72 7.44
N VAL A 283 -11.31 -26.78 7.39
CA VAL A 283 -9.99 -26.91 8.00
C VAL A 283 -9.78 -25.72 8.93
N VAL A 284 -9.35 -25.99 10.15
CA VAL A 284 -9.00 -24.97 11.15
C VAL A 284 -7.51 -24.71 11.06
N ILE A 285 -7.14 -23.45 10.95
CA ILE A 285 -5.74 -23.00 11.00
C ILE A 285 -5.52 -22.10 12.21
N TYR A 286 -4.30 -22.13 12.74
CA TYR A 286 -3.81 -21.06 13.58
C TYR A 286 -3.48 -19.89 12.65
N GLY A 287 -4.25 -18.81 12.73
CA GLY A 287 -4.27 -17.74 11.74
C GLY A 287 -5.60 -17.01 11.71
N GLY A 288 -5.87 -16.20 12.73
CA GLY A 288 -7.09 -15.41 12.86
C GLY A 288 -6.97 -13.94 12.41
N ALA A 289 -7.95 -13.13 12.82
CA ALA A 289 -8.08 -11.72 12.49
C ALA A 289 -6.86 -10.88 12.93
N ILE A 290 -6.17 -11.26 14.00
CA ILE A 290 -4.96 -10.56 14.44
C ILE A 290 -3.75 -10.82 13.54
N HIS A 291 -3.88 -11.70 12.54
CA HIS A 291 -2.84 -11.98 11.55
C HIS A 291 -3.24 -11.46 10.16
N PHE A 292 -4.52 -11.55 9.79
CA PHE A 292 -5.03 -11.22 8.44
C PHE A 292 -5.78 -9.87 8.31
N ALA A 293 -6.00 -9.16 9.41
CA ALA A 293 -6.71 -7.88 9.46
C ALA A 293 -8.21 -7.86 9.08
N LYS A 294 -8.88 -9.02 8.96
CA LYS A 294 -10.34 -9.14 8.68
C LYS A 294 -10.86 -8.32 7.47
N ASP A 295 -9.97 -7.79 6.63
CA ASP A 295 -10.33 -7.30 5.31
C ASP A 295 -10.74 -8.46 4.42
N SER A 296 -11.75 -8.25 3.59
CA SER A 296 -12.29 -9.29 2.72
C SER A 296 -12.63 -8.77 1.33
N ILE A 297 -12.57 -9.67 0.36
CA ILE A 297 -13.14 -9.48 -0.97
C ILE A 297 -14.31 -10.44 -1.17
N ILE A 298 -15.14 -10.16 -2.17
CA ILE A 298 -16.27 -11.02 -2.53
C ILE A 298 -15.78 -12.11 -3.49
N ASN A 299 -16.04 -13.37 -3.14
CA ASN A 299 -15.73 -14.54 -3.96
C ASN A 299 -16.77 -14.77 -5.07
N ILE A 300 -16.58 -15.83 -5.85
CA ILE A 300 -17.47 -16.20 -6.97
C ILE A 300 -18.92 -16.50 -6.56
N ASP A 301 -19.15 -16.90 -5.30
CA ASP A 301 -20.46 -17.21 -4.74
C ASP A 301 -21.11 -16.02 -4.01
N GLY A 302 -20.54 -14.82 -4.10
CA GLY A 302 -21.05 -13.64 -3.41
C GLY A 302 -20.76 -13.61 -1.90
N LYS A 303 -19.83 -14.43 -1.41
CA LYS A 303 -19.46 -14.53 0.01
C LYS A 303 -18.13 -13.83 0.32
N PRO A 304 -17.93 -13.37 1.56
CA PRO A 304 -16.63 -12.87 2.00
C PRO A 304 -15.54 -13.95 1.90
N LEU A 305 -14.39 -13.55 1.40
CA LEU A 305 -13.14 -14.30 1.34
C LEU A 305 -12.03 -13.47 1.98
N PHE A 306 -11.28 -14.08 2.90
CA PHE A 306 -10.22 -13.44 3.66
C PHE A 306 -8.80 -13.86 3.21
N GLY A 307 -8.71 -14.78 2.26
CA GLY A 307 -7.44 -15.24 1.69
C GLY A 307 -7.60 -16.42 0.73
N ARG A 308 -6.60 -16.59 -0.13
CA ARG A 308 -6.50 -17.71 -1.09
C ARG A 308 -5.41 -18.66 -0.66
N ILE A 309 -5.61 -19.95 -0.91
CA ILE A 309 -4.82 -21.01 -0.30
C ILE A 309 -3.81 -21.54 -1.32
N VAL A 310 -2.55 -21.56 -0.91
CA VAL A 310 -1.46 -22.20 -1.61
C VAL A 310 -0.99 -23.39 -0.78
N VAL A 311 -0.89 -24.55 -1.42
CA VAL A 311 -0.40 -25.79 -0.83
C VAL A 311 0.85 -26.25 -1.57
N GLU A 312 1.57 -27.19 -0.98
CA GLU A 312 2.75 -27.81 -1.60
C GLU A 312 2.42 -29.24 -2.02
N GLU A 313 2.78 -29.59 -3.26
CA GLU A 313 2.68 -30.95 -3.80
C GLU A 313 3.89 -31.20 -4.70
N ASN A 314 4.67 -32.26 -4.43
CA ASN A 314 5.88 -32.62 -5.18
C ASN A 314 6.87 -31.45 -5.33
N ASP A 315 7.16 -30.77 -4.20
CA ASP A 315 8.06 -29.59 -4.12
C ASP A 315 7.60 -28.39 -4.98
N LYS A 316 6.33 -28.37 -5.39
CA LYS A 316 5.72 -27.26 -6.14
C LYS A 316 4.61 -26.60 -5.34
N LYS A 317 4.55 -25.27 -5.44
CA LYS A 317 3.45 -24.48 -4.90
C LYS A 317 2.25 -24.49 -5.85
N ILE A 318 1.10 -24.92 -5.35
CA ILE A 318 -0.16 -25.00 -6.07
C ILE A 318 -1.17 -24.05 -5.46
N LEU A 319 -1.68 -23.11 -6.25
CA LEU A 319 -2.84 -22.30 -5.88
C LEU A 319 -4.12 -23.13 -6.03
N LEU A 320 -4.84 -23.33 -4.93
CA LEU A 320 -6.11 -24.03 -4.96
C LEU A 320 -7.20 -23.23 -5.67
N ASP A 321 -8.20 -23.94 -6.20
CA ASP A 321 -9.33 -23.34 -6.93
C ASP A 321 -10.15 -22.39 -6.04
N GLU A 322 -10.92 -21.47 -6.65
CA GLU A 322 -11.60 -20.39 -5.92
C GLU A 322 -12.68 -20.85 -4.91
N ARG A 323 -13.11 -22.12 -4.99
CA ARG A 323 -14.02 -22.74 -4.01
C ARG A 323 -13.28 -23.17 -2.74
N ASN A 324 -11.94 -23.14 -2.76
CA ASN A 324 -11.08 -23.33 -1.60
C ASN A 324 -10.57 -21.97 -1.11
N TYR A 325 -10.98 -21.55 0.09
CA TYR A 325 -10.63 -20.21 0.58
C TYR A 325 -10.72 -20.08 2.09
N LEU A 326 -10.06 -19.06 2.64
CA LEU A 326 -10.22 -18.65 4.03
C LEU A 326 -11.58 -17.98 4.18
N HIS A 327 -12.52 -18.71 4.78
CA HIS A 327 -13.93 -18.37 4.83
C HIS A 327 -14.30 -17.49 6.03
N ALA A 328 -13.68 -17.73 7.19
CA ALA A 328 -14.01 -17.01 8.41
C ALA A 328 -12.79 -16.82 9.31
N LEU A 329 -12.80 -15.73 10.07
CA LEU A 329 -11.79 -15.37 11.05
C LEU A 329 -12.44 -15.08 12.40
N SER A 330 -12.02 -15.81 13.44
CA SER A 330 -12.09 -15.35 14.83
C SER A 330 -10.79 -14.60 15.17
N GLN A 331 -10.54 -14.27 16.44
CA GLN A 331 -9.30 -13.57 16.81
C GLN A 331 -8.05 -14.36 16.41
N GLU A 332 -7.97 -15.65 16.77
CA GLU A 332 -6.79 -16.50 16.58
C GLU A 332 -6.99 -17.61 15.53
N HIS A 333 -8.24 -17.96 15.22
CA HIS A 333 -8.55 -19.09 14.34
C HIS A 333 -9.05 -18.62 12.98
N GLY A 334 -8.51 -19.22 11.93
CA GLY A 334 -9.03 -19.17 10.57
C GLY A 334 -9.76 -20.46 10.22
N ILE A 335 -10.88 -20.34 9.52
CA ILE A 335 -11.64 -21.48 8.99
C ILE A 335 -11.53 -21.46 7.47
N LEU A 336 -10.91 -22.49 6.90
CA LEU A 336 -10.89 -22.71 5.46
C LEU A 336 -12.13 -23.49 5.05
N LYS A 337 -12.75 -23.09 3.94
CA LYS A 337 -13.70 -23.94 3.22
C LYS A 337 -12.94 -24.65 2.11
N ILE A 338 -13.00 -25.98 2.08
CA ILE A 338 -12.23 -26.81 1.15
C ILE A 338 -13.18 -27.72 0.37
N THR A 339 -12.87 -28.08 -0.87
CA THR A 339 -13.64 -29.08 -1.61
C THR A 339 -13.32 -30.49 -1.10
N PRO A 340 -14.24 -31.47 -1.21
CA PRO A 340 -13.93 -32.85 -0.83
C PRO A 340 -12.71 -33.44 -1.54
N ARG A 341 -12.43 -32.98 -2.78
CA ARG A 341 -11.27 -33.41 -3.57
C ARG A 341 -9.96 -32.94 -2.98
N ASP A 342 -9.91 -31.68 -2.52
CA ASP A 342 -8.68 -31.03 -2.07
C ASP A 342 -8.43 -31.23 -0.56
N LEU A 343 -9.34 -31.90 0.15
CA LEU A 343 -9.22 -32.12 1.59
C LEU A 343 -7.95 -32.92 1.96
N SER A 344 -7.45 -33.75 1.05
CA SER A 344 -6.25 -34.58 1.27
C SER A 344 -4.95 -33.78 1.41
N TYR A 345 -4.92 -32.52 0.97
CA TYR A 345 -3.75 -31.64 1.17
C TYR A 345 -3.55 -31.22 2.63
N PHE A 346 -4.54 -31.41 3.49
CA PHE A 346 -4.52 -30.88 4.85
C PHE A 346 -4.42 -31.99 5.88
N LYS A 347 -3.39 -31.91 6.74
CA LYS A 347 -3.28 -32.72 7.96
C LYS A 347 -2.86 -31.83 9.13
N PRO A 348 -3.35 -32.07 10.34
CA PRO A 348 -2.86 -31.37 11.52
C PRO A 348 -1.33 -31.40 11.61
N GLY A 349 -0.72 -30.25 11.89
CA GLY A 349 0.72 -30.06 11.91
C GLY A 349 1.34 -29.66 10.57
N ASN A 350 0.63 -29.74 9.45
CA ASN A 350 1.12 -29.18 8.18
C ASN A 350 1.09 -27.65 8.21
N LEU A 351 2.00 -27.04 7.45
CA LEU A 351 1.97 -25.62 7.16
C LEU A 351 1.30 -25.41 5.81
N ILE A 352 0.53 -24.32 5.71
CA ILE A 352 -0.05 -23.87 4.44
C ILE A 352 0.20 -22.38 4.26
N GLU A 353 0.17 -21.94 3.01
CA GLU A 353 0.30 -20.53 2.66
C GLU A 353 -1.07 -19.92 2.35
N ILE A 354 -1.32 -18.75 2.91
CA ILE A 354 -2.48 -17.94 2.60
C ILE A 354 -2.01 -16.63 1.98
N ILE A 355 -2.49 -16.34 0.77
CA ILE A 355 -2.34 -15.02 0.15
C ILE A 355 -3.32 -14.07 0.85
N PRO A 356 -2.85 -13.01 1.52
CA PRO A 356 -3.74 -12.11 2.25
C PRO A 356 -4.55 -11.21 1.31
N VAL A 357 -5.70 -10.75 1.79
CA VAL A 357 -6.55 -9.79 1.05
C VAL A 357 -5.90 -8.41 0.94
N HIS A 358 -5.27 -7.96 2.02
CA HIS A 358 -4.67 -6.63 2.09
C HIS A 358 -3.31 -6.71 2.78
N SER A 359 -2.24 -6.53 2.01
CA SER A 359 -0.88 -6.71 2.52
C SER A 359 -0.47 -5.67 3.55
N CYS A 360 -0.92 -4.40 3.41
CA CYS A 360 -0.54 -3.33 4.35
C CYS A 360 -1.04 -3.60 5.79
N LEU A 361 -2.31 -3.98 5.96
CA LEU A 361 -2.86 -4.24 7.29
C LEU A 361 -2.35 -5.57 7.87
N THR A 362 -2.16 -6.58 7.01
CA THR A 362 -1.52 -7.85 7.39
C THR A 362 -0.11 -7.57 7.94
N ALA A 363 0.72 -6.83 7.20
CA ALA A 363 2.04 -6.41 7.63
C ALA A 363 2.00 -5.65 8.96
N ASN A 364 1.15 -4.63 9.07
CA ASN A 364 1.02 -3.83 10.29
C ASN A 364 0.69 -4.66 11.54
N LEU A 365 -0.12 -5.70 11.41
CA LEU A 365 -0.44 -6.61 12.52
C LEU A 365 0.73 -7.55 12.85
N MET A 366 1.46 -8.01 11.84
CA MET A 366 2.55 -8.96 12.00
C MET A 366 3.86 -8.31 12.46
N LYS A 367 4.09 -7.03 12.14
CA LYS A 367 5.21 -6.19 12.63
C LYS A 367 6.62 -6.61 12.20
N GLU A 368 6.75 -7.79 11.62
CA GLU A 368 7.98 -8.33 11.08
C GLU A 368 7.67 -9.24 9.90
N TYR A 369 8.69 -9.47 9.08
CA TYR A 369 8.67 -10.39 7.95
C TYR A 369 9.75 -11.43 8.15
N LEU A 370 9.46 -12.68 7.79
CA LEU A 370 10.47 -13.69 7.54
C LEU A 370 10.70 -13.75 6.03
N THR A 371 11.93 -13.59 5.55
CA THR A 371 12.18 -13.70 4.12
C THR A 371 12.20 -15.16 3.67
N THR A 372 12.04 -15.38 2.36
CA THR A 372 12.20 -16.70 1.74
C THR A 372 13.59 -17.30 1.95
N GLU A 373 14.58 -16.47 2.27
CA GLU A 373 15.96 -16.84 2.56
C GLU A 373 16.23 -17.03 4.07
N GLY A 374 15.24 -16.82 4.94
CA GLY A 374 15.35 -16.99 6.39
C GLY A 374 15.80 -15.75 7.18
N GLU A 375 15.83 -14.57 6.56
CA GLU A 375 16.16 -13.32 7.23
C GLU A 375 14.93 -12.74 7.94
N ILE A 376 15.09 -12.18 9.14
CA ILE A 376 14.01 -11.46 9.84
C ILE A 376 14.13 -9.97 9.57
N ILE A 377 13.14 -9.41 8.90
CA ILE A 377 13.03 -7.97 8.64
C ILE A 377 12.02 -7.36 9.59
N LYS A 378 12.45 -6.38 10.39
CA LYS A 378 11.58 -5.69 11.35
C LYS A 378 10.91 -4.47 10.71
N MET A 379 9.66 -4.21 11.09
CA MET A 379 9.02 -2.91 10.88
C MET A 379 9.46 -1.92 11.96
N LEU A 380 9.03 -0.66 11.85
CA LEU A 380 9.27 0.32 12.91
C LEU A 380 8.76 -0.23 14.25
N PRO A 381 9.49 0.05 15.34
CA PRO A 381 9.05 -0.36 16.68
C PRO A 381 7.75 0.35 17.05
N PHE A 382 6.83 -0.41 17.65
CA PHE A 382 5.67 0.16 18.33
C PHE A 382 6.10 0.54 19.73
N TYR A 383 6.06 1.84 20.05
CA TYR A 383 6.28 2.36 21.40
C TYR A 383 5.00 2.34 22.23
#